data_AF-A0A1R1XH39-F1
#
_entry.id   AF-A0A1R1XH39-F1
#
_cell.length_a   1.000
_cell.length_b   1.000
_cell.length_c   1.000
_cell.angle_alpha   90.00
_cell.angle_beta   90.00
_cell.angle_gamma   90.00
#
_symmetry.space_group_name_H-M   'P 1'
#
loop_
_entity.id
_entity.type
_entity.pdbx_description
1 polymer ?
#
loop_
_entity_poly.entity_id
_entity_poly.type
_entity_poly.pdbx_seq_one_letter_code
_entity_poly.pdbx_strand_id
1 'polypeptide(L)'
;MVSGATYLSTIPLGEIPDFGTGIDPMFTISACVLVCGALGFTAGGIFGRTLWKLMNRRELTRMDIKEKVYFEHIQNNRSDPRLSSYRNPLPDYYGERVTSVKGYRTWLKKQRIHESKGMSKADLD
;
A
#
# COMPACT_ATOMS: atom_id res chain seq x y z
N MET A 1 -31.53 4.25 1.91
CA MET A 1 -30.76 5.47 1.59
C MET A 1 -31.60 6.74 1.46
N VAL A 2 -32.94 6.68 1.62
CA VAL A 2 -33.83 7.86 1.49
C VAL A 2 -33.95 8.68 2.78
N SER A 3 -33.64 8.10 3.93
CA SER A 3 -33.94 8.68 5.26
C SER A 3 -33.18 9.97 5.60
N GLY A 4 -31.96 10.16 5.09
CA GLY A 4 -31.14 11.33 5.41
C GLY A 4 -31.59 12.59 4.68
N ALA A 5 -31.91 12.48 3.39
CA ALA A 5 -32.42 13.60 2.59
C ALA A 5 -33.81 14.04 3.07
N THR A 6 -34.67 13.09 3.44
CA THR A 6 -35.99 13.40 4.01
C THR A 6 -35.87 14.11 5.35
N TYR A 7 -34.93 13.72 6.21
CA TYR A 7 -34.69 14.41 7.48
C TYR A 7 -34.21 15.85 7.27
N LEU A 8 -33.29 16.08 6.33
CA LEU A 8 -32.82 17.44 6.02
C LEU A 8 -33.94 18.36 5.50
N SER A 9 -34.93 17.81 4.77
CA SER A 9 -36.07 18.60 4.28
C SER A 9 -37.04 19.03 5.38
N THR A 10 -37.00 18.40 6.56
CA THR A 10 -37.85 18.76 7.71
C THR A 10 -37.26 19.84 8.59
N ILE A 11 -36.01 20.24 8.36
CA ILE A 11 -35.31 21.25 9.17
C ILE A 11 -35.60 22.65 8.58
N PRO A 12 -36.13 23.60 9.37
CA PRO A 12 -36.34 24.96 8.89
C PRO A 12 -35.01 25.68 8.64
N LEU A 13 -34.95 26.44 7.54
CA LEU A 13 -33.71 27.08 7.07
C LEU A 13 -33.11 28.09 8.06
N GLY A 14 -33.94 28.68 8.92
CA GLY A 14 -33.51 29.67 9.93
C GLY A 14 -32.81 29.08 11.15
N GLU A 15 -32.84 27.74 11.33
CA GLU A 15 -32.18 27.05 12.46
C GLU A 15 -30.82 26.46 12.06
N ILE A 16 -30.45 26.55 10.79
CA ILE A 16 -29.14 26.10 10.31
C ILE A 16 -28.08 27.07 10.85
N PRO A 17 -27.02 26.58 11.51
CA PRO A 17 -25.99 27.44 12.06
C PRO A 17 -25.30 28.22 10.94
N ASP A 18 -25.49 29.54 10.95
CA ASP A 18 -24.63 30.47 10.23
C ASP A 18 -23.33 30.55 11.03
N PHE A 19 -22.26 29.92 10.53
CA PHE A 19 -20.94 29.87 11.17
C PHE A 19 -20.23 31.25 11.19
N GLY A 20 -21.00 32.34 11.28
CA GLY A 20 -20.55 33.73 11.20
C GLY A 20 -20.07 34.14 9.81
N THR A 21 -20.38 33.36 8.77
CA THR A 21 -19.88 33.56 7.41
C THR A 21 -20.85 34.33 6.52
N GLY A 22 -22.12 34.45 6.92
CA GLY A 22 -23.15 35.13 6.12
C GLY A 22 -23.47 34.40 4.81
N ILE A 23 -23.13 33.12 4.73
CA ILE A 23 -23.36 32.26 3.55
C ILE A 23 -24.78 31.71 3.62
N ASP A 24 -25.46 31.66 2.46
CA ASP A 24 -26.81 31.13 2.37
C ASP A 24 -26.91 29.69 2.92
N PRO A 25 -27.96 29.37 3.71
CA PRO A 25 -28.06 28.08 4.39
C PRO A 25 -28.00 26.84 3.48
N MET A 26 -28.38 26.96 2.20
CA MET A 26 -28.30 25.84 1.24
C MET A 26 -26.86 25.50 0.85
N PHE A 27 -25.99 26.51 0.74
CA PHE A 27 -24.57 26.30 0.50
C PHE A 27 -23.89 25.71 1.74
N THR A 28 -24.28 26.14 2.93
CA THR A 28 -23.77 25.60 4.19
C THR A 28 -24.12 24.11 4.35
N ILE A 29 -25.39 23.72 4.14
CA ILE A 29 -25.79 22.30 4.22
C ILE A 29 -25.06 21.46 3.16
N SER A 30 -25.02 21.92 1.90
CA SER A 30 -24.37 21.15 0.83
C SER A 30 -22.88 20.96 1.11
N ALA A 31 -22.18 21.99 1.60
CA ALA A 31 -20.80 21.88 2.04
C ALA A 31 -20.64 20.87 3.19
N CYS A 32 -21.49 20.92 4.22
CA CYS A 32 -21.45 19.96 5.33
C CYS A 32 -21.70 18.52 4.89
N VAL A 33 -22.64 18.29 3.97
CA VAL A 33 -22.92 16.96 3.42
C VAL A 33 -21.72 16.42 2.64
N LEU A 34 -21.08 17.25 1.82
CA LEU A 34 -19.87 16.87 1.09
C LEU A 34 -18.70 16.55 2.04
N VAL A 35 -18.50 17.37 3.06
CA VAL A 35 -17.47 17.13 4.09
C VAL A 35 -17.75 15.84 4.85
N CYS A 36 -18.99 15.61 5.28
CA CYS A 36 -19.40 14.38 5.96
C CYS A 36 -19.21 13.16 5.06
N GLY A 37 -19.52 13.27 3.76
CA GLY A 37 -19.28 12.21 2.78
C GLY A 37 -17.79 11.90 2.60
N ALA A 38 -16.95 12.93 2.45
CA ALA A 38 -15.50 12.77 2.33
C ALA A 38 -14.88 12.16 3.60
N LEU A 39 -15.33 12.60 4.78
CA LEU A 39 -14.91 12.04 6.06
C LEU A 39 -15.39 10.60 6.23
N GLY A 40 -16.64 10.29 5.86
CA GLY A 40 -17.16 8.92 5.91
C GLY A 40 -16.39 7.97 4.99
N PHE A 41 -16.01 8.43 3.79
CA PHE A 41 -15.22 7.65 2.84
C PHE A 41 -13.82 7.33 3.38
N THR A 42 -13.12 8.34 3.91
CA THR A 42 -11.77 8.16 4.47
C THR A 42 -11.80 7.36 5.78
N ALA A 43 -12.76 7.64 6.66
CA ALA A 43 -12.99 6.90 7.89
C ALA A 43 -13.30 5.42 7.60
N GLY A 44 -14.13 5.13 6.61
CA GLY A 44 -14.46 3.75 6.21
C GLY A 44 -13.23 2.90 5.89
N GLY A 45 -12.24 3.45 5.17
CA GLY A 45 -10.99 2.76 4.88
C GLY A 45 -10.15 2.46 6.14
N ILE A 46 -10.11 3.40 7.09
CA ILE A 46 -9.38 3.25 8.35
C ILE A 46 -10.10 2.24 9.26
N PHE A 47 -11.41 2.37 9.42
CA PHE A 47 -12.24 1.46 10.22
C PHE A 47 -12.21 0.04 9.66
N GLY A 48 -12.31 -0.14 8.34
CA GLY A 48 -12.21 -1.46 7.72
C GLY A 48 -10.86 -2.13 7.94
N ARG A 49 -9.76 -1.40 7.72
CA ARG A 49 -8.40 -1.93 7.94
C ARG A 49 -8.16 -2.27 9.41
N THR A 50 -8.60 -1.43 10.33
CA THR A 50 -8.43 -1.69 11.78
C THR A 50 -9.27 -2.88 12.22
N LEU A 51 -10.52 -2.98 11.80
CA LEU A 51 -11.40 -4.11 12.12
C LEU A 51 -10.84 -5.44 11.58
N TRP A 52 -10.40 -5.46 10.32
CA TRP A 52 -9.76 -6.64 9.73
C TRP A 52 -8.51 -7.05 10.51
N LYS A 53 -7.65 -6.10 10.88
CA LYS A 53 -6.47 -6.38 11.70
C LYS A 53 -6.83 -6.96 13.07
N LEU A 54 -7.89 -6.46 13.72
CA LEU A 54 -8.36 -6.95 15.01
C LEU A 54 -8.91 -8.37 14.93
N MET A 55 -9.67 -8.67 13.88
CA MET A 55 -10.27 -10.00 13.66
C MET A 55 -9.22 -11.04 13.26
N ASN A 56 -8.25 -10.65 12.43
CA ASN A 56 -7.25 -11.56 11.83
C ASN A 56 -5.87 -11.49 12.49
N ARG A 57 -5.77 -11.07 13.77
CA ARG A 57 -4.48 -10.93 14.48
C ARG A 57 -3.56 -12.15 14.37
N ARG A 58 -4.13 -13.36 14.45
CA ARG A 58 -3.35 -14.62 14.33
C ARG A 58 -2.73 -14.79 12.94
N GLU A 59 -3.46 -14.44 11.90
CA GLU A 59 -2.94 -14.52 10.52
C GLU A 59 -1.90 -13.43 10.26
N LEU A 60 -2.08 -12.22 10.82
CA LEU A 60 -1.06 -11.17 10.75
C LEU A 60 0.28 -11.63 11.31
N THR A 61 0.29 -12.20 12.52
CA THR A 61 1.54 -12.70 13.11
C THR A 61 2.20 -13.78 12.25
N ARG A 62 1.40 -14.68 11.65
CA ARG A 62 1.93 -15.69 10.71
C ARG A 62 2.47 -15.07 9.42
N MET A 63 1.84 -14.02 8.91
CA MET A 63 2.30 -13.28 7.74
C MET A 63 3.63 -12.57 8.05
N ASP A 64 3.72 -11.86 9.18
CA ASP A 64 4.94 -11.16 9.60
C ASP A 64 6.13 -12.12 9.76
N ILE A 65 5.91 -13.31 10.34
CA ILE A 65 6.96 -14.33 10.46
C ILE A 65 7.42 -14.80 9.07
N LYS A 66 6.48 -15.11 8.17
CA LYS A 66 6.81 -15.55 6.80
C LYS A 66 7.52 -14.46 6.01
N GLU A 67 7.13 -13.20 6.19
CA GLU A 67 7.76 -12.05 5.54
C GLU A 67 9.20 -11.86 6.01
N LYS A 68 9.46 -11.97 7.33
CA LYS A 68 10.83 -11.95 7.88
C LYS A 68 11.68 -13.08 7.31
N VAL A 69 11.17 -14.31 7.35
CA VAL A 69 11.87 -15.48 6.79
C VAL A 69 12.15 -15.25 5.30
N TYR A 70 11.17 -14.77 4.53
CA TYR A 70 11.36 -14.47 3.12
C TYR A 70 12.42 -13.39 2.88
N PHE A 71 12.42 -12.33 3.69
CA PHE A 71 13.41 -11.26 3.61
C PHE A 71 14.83 -11.77 3.88
N GLU A 72 15.01 -12.63 4.89
CA GLU A 72 16.30 -13.29 5.16
C GLU A 72 16.77 -14.13 3.96
N HIS A 73 15.85 -14.85 3.30
CA HIS A 73 16.18 -15.61 2.10
C HIS A 73 16.62 -14.73 0.93
N ILE A 74 15.99 -13.57 0.74
CA ILE A 74 16.39 -12.59 -0.28
C ILE A 74 17.76 -12.01 0.05
N GLN A 75 17.98 -11.61 1.30
CA GLN A 75 19.25 -11.04 1.75
C GLN A 75 20.43 -11.99 1.56
N ASN A 76 20.23 -13.29 1.80
CA ASN A 76 21.27 -14.31 1.67
C ASN A 76 21.55 -14.74 0.22
N ASN A 77 20.59 -14.59 -0.70
CA ASN A 77 20.71 -15.06 -2.08
C ASN A 77 20.87 -13.94 -3.13
N ARG A 78 20.96 -12.67 -2.70
CA ARG A 78 21.20 -11.53 -3.59
C ARG A 78 22.65 -11.55 -4.10
N SER A 79 22.86 -11.20 -5.36
CA SER A 79 24.21 -11.07 -5.93
C SER A 79 24.90 -9.77 -5.47
N ASP A 80 26.23 -9.78 -5.40
CA ASP A 80 27.02 -8.58 -5.07
C ASP A 80 26.84 -7.51 -6.15
N PRO A 81 26.40 -6.28 -5.78
CA PRO A 81 26.20 -5.21 -6.75
C PRO A 81 27.49 -4.74 -7.43
N ARG A 82 28.66 -5.01 -6.85
CA ARG A 82 29.97 -4.65 -7.44
C ARG A 82 30.30 -5.43 -8.72
N LEU A 83 29.68 -6.59 -8.89
CA LEU A 83 29.81 -7.41 -10.10
C LEU A 83 29.00 -6.87 -11.29
N SER A 84 28.23 -5.80 -11.07
CA SER A 84 27.49 -5.16 -12.14
C SER A 84 28.43 -4.38 -13.06
N SER A 85 28.16 -4.46 -14.36
CA SER A 85 28.91 -3.72 -15.38
C SER A 85 27.93 -3.27 -16.46
N TYR A 86 28.34 -2.36 -17.34
CA TYR A 86 27.49 -1.87 -18.43
C TYR A 86 26.89 -2.99 -19.30
N ARG A 87 27.63 -4.11 -19.48
CA ARG A 87 27.17 -5.29 -20.25
C ARG A 87 26.45 -6.34 -19.39
N ASN A 88 26.48 -6.22 -18.06
CA ASN A 88 25.81 -7.09 -17.09
C ASN A 88 25.07 -6.21 -16.06
N PRO A 89 23.91 -5.65 -16.42
CA PRO A 89 23.17 -4.79 -15.52
C PRO A 89 22.68 -5.58 -14.30
N LEU A 90 22.57 -4.89 -13.17
CA LEU A 90 22.15 -5.49 -11.92
C LEU A 90 20.71 -6.03 -12.04
N PRO A 91 20.44 -7.29 -11.66
CA PRO A 91 19.08 -7.81 -11.58
C PRO A 91 18.31 -7.14 -10.43
N ASP A 92 17.01 -7.42 -10.34
CA ASP A 92 16.14 -6.98 -9.23
C ASP A 92 16.78 -7.35 -7.87
N TYR A 93 17.31 -6.34 -7.18
CA TYR A 93 18.16 -6.52 -6.00
C TYR A 93 17.35 -6.86 -4.75
N TYR A 94 16.15 -6.28 -4.62
CA TYR A 94 15.26 -6.47 -3.47
C TYR A 94 14.18 -7.54 -3.69
N GLY A 95 14.05 -8.07 -4.91
CA GLY A 95 13.05 -9.07 -5.23
C GLY A 95 11.63 -8.49 -5.29
N GLU A 96 11.50 -7.21 -5.65
CA GLU A 96 10.22 -6.48 -5.73
C GLU A 96 9.22 -7.16 -6.67
N ARG A 97 9.71 -7.88 -7.69
CA ARG A 97 8.87 -8.51 -8.72
C ARG A 97 8.49 -9.96 -8.39
N VAL A 98 8.85 -10.47 -7.22
CA VAL A 98 8.59 -11.86 -6.81
C VAL A 98 7.21 -11.96 -6.16
N THR A 99 6.22 -12.42 -6.93
CA THR A 99 4.83 -12.62 -6.46
C THR A 99 4.46 -14.08 -6.23
N SER A 100 5.31 -15.02 -6.65
CA SER A 100 5.05 -16.46 -6.59
C SER A 100 6.32 -17.27 -6.36
N VAL A 101 6.17 -18.52 -5.93
CA VAL A 101 7.29 -19.47 -5.76
C VAL A 101 8.03 -19.72 -7.07
N LYS A 102 7.31 -19.78 -8.21
CA LYS A 102 7.93 -19.89 -9.53
C LYS A 102 8.73 -18.63 -9.89
N GLY A 103 8.20 -17.46 -9.54
CA GLY A 103 8.90 -16.18 -9.63
C GLY A 103 10.19 -16.19 -8.82
N TYR A 104 10.13 -16.67 -7.58
CA TYR A 104 11.28 -16.77 -6.68
C TYR A 104 12.39 -17.67 -7.25
N ARG A 105 12.05 -18.86 -7.78
CA ARG A 105 13.05 -19.75 -8.42
C ARG A 105 13.70 -19.11 -9.64
N THR A 106 12.92 -18.38 -10.43
CA THR A 106 13.44 -17.63 -11.59
C THR A 106 14.35 -16.51 -11.14
N TRP A 107 14.00 -15.81 -10.06
CA TRP A 107 14.81 -14.76 -9.45
C TRP A 107 16.15 -15.32 -8.97
N LEU A 108 16.17 -16.45 -8.25
CA LEU A 108 17.41 -17.13 -7.82
C LEU A 108 18.33 -17.47 -9.00
N LYS A 109 17.76 -17.96 -10.11
CA LYS A 109 18.53 -18.23 -11.33
C LYS A 109 19.16 -16.96 -11.90
N LYS A 110 18.43 -15.85 -11.92
CA LYS A 110 18.95 -14.56 -12.41
C LYS A 110 20.10 -14.05 -11.55
N GLN A 111 20.02 -14.20 -10.22
CA GLN A 111 21.10 -13.80 -9.31
C GLN A 111 22.38 -14.61 -9.59
N ARG A 112 22.28 -15.94 -9.71
CA ARG A 112 23.43 -16.80 -10.02
C ARG A 112 24.05 -16.50 -11.39
N ILE A 113 23.23 -16.23 -12.40
CA ILE A 113 23.71 -15.85 -13.74
C ILE A 113 24.44 -14.50 -13.69
N HIS A 114 23.95 -13.54 -12.90
CA HIS A 114 24.60 -12.25 -12.73
C HIS A 114 25.97 -12.42 -12.06
N GLU A 115 26.04 -13.22 -11.00
CA GLU A 115 27.27 -13.53 -10.27
C GLU A 115 28.30 -14.25 -11.16
N SER A 116 27.89 -15.29 -11.89
CA SER A 116 28.79 -16.03 -12.79
C SER A 116 29.36 -15.16 -13.91
N LYS A 117 28.54 -14.24 -14.45
CA LYS A 117 28.99 -13.27 -15.46
C LYS A 117 29.92 -12.20 -14.90
N GLY A 118 29.74 -11.84 -13.64
CA GLY A 118 30.61 -10.91 -12.93
C GLY A 118 31.99 -11.50 -12.66
N MET A 119 32.02 -12.71 -12.07
CA MET A 119 33.27 -13.40 -11.76
C MET A 119 34.09 -13.70 -13.01
N SER A 120 33.45 -14.21 -14.07
CA SER A 120 34.15 -14.49 -15.34
C SER A 120 34.83 -13.28 -15.96
N LYS A 121 34.40 -12.06 -15.64
CA LYS A 121 35.10 -10.84 -16.08
C LYS A 121 36.24 -10.46 -15.15
N ALA A 122 36.03 -10.61 -13.85
CA ALA A 122 37.07 -10.34 -12.86
C ALA A 122 38.31 -11.23 -13.06
N ASP A 123 38.16 -12.44 -13.59
CA ASP A 123 39.28 -13.33 -13.92
C ASP A 123 40.04 -12.94 -15.21
N LEU A 124 39.47 -12.05 -16.04
CA LEU A 124 40.07 -11.61 -17.31
C LEU A 124 40.85 -10.29 -17.19
N ASP A 125 40.72 -9.60 -16.06
CA ASP A 125 41.35 -8.31 -15.75
C ASP A 125 42.53 -8.49 -14.77
#